data_AF-A0A6G3SRD8-F1
#
_entry.id   AF-A0A6G3SRD8-F1
#
_cell.length_a   1.000
_cell.length_b   1.000
_cell.length_c   1.000
_cell.angle_alpha   90.00
_cell.angle_beta   90.00
_cell.angle_gamma   90.00
#
_symmetry.space_group_name_H-M   'P 1'
#
loop_
_entity.id
_entity.type
_entity.pdbx_description
1 polymer ?
#
loop_
_entity_poly.entity_id
_entity_poly.type
_entity_poly.pdbx_seq_one_letter_code
_entity_poly.pdbx_strand_id
1 'polypeptide(L)'
;AVSVLTDLSAPARPGPRRPAAELRAVSRHRAFARAMAQAHPLPPAWPAWLTDDTPVCRCEEVTAGAVRAARADDAAADHRQVKQLTRAGMGWCQGRMCGPAVHCLVSARDQPYAPAERLIATPVTLGALADSGEPTTDPS
;
A
#
# COMPACT_ATOMS: atom_id res chain seq x y z
N ALA A 1 8.98 -12.01 -7.35
CA ALA A 1 10.44 -12.11 -7.11
C ALA A 1 11.05 -13.36 -7.77
N VAL A 2 10.42 -14.55 -7.65
CA VAL A 2 10.94 -15.80 -8.24
C VAL A 2 11.15 -15.70 -9.76
N SER A 3 10.22 -15.08 -10.51
CA SER A 3 10.29 -15.01 -11.98
C SER A 3 11.46 -14.19 -12.55
N VAL A 4 11.96 -13.16 -11.84
CA VAL A 4 13.05 -12.30 -12.35
C VAL A 4 14.42 -12.93 -12.11
N LEU A 5 14.54 -13.74 -11.06
CA LEU A 5 15.79 -14.43 -10.73
C LEU A 5 16.08 -15.59 -11.69
N THR A 6 15.04 -16.20 -12.27
CA THR A 6 15.18 -17.28 -13.25
C THR A 6 15.79 -16.80 -14.56
N ASP A 7 15.45 -15.58 -15.02
CA ASP A 7 15.98 -15.01 -16.27
C ASP A 7 17.47 -14.64 -16.19
N LEU A 8 17.99 -14.38 -14.99
CA LEU A 8 19.36 -13.92 -14.81
C LEU A 8 20.37 -15.06 -14.59
N SER A 9 19.92 -16.34 -14.55
CA SER A 9 20.75 -17.50 -14.19
C SER A 9 21.63 -17.27 -12.94
N ALA A 10 21.19 -16.38 -12.05
CA ALA A 10 21.93 -16.04 -10.85
C ALA A 10 21.68 -17.16 -9.82
N PRO A 11 22.72 -17.65 -9.11
CA PRO A 11 22.50 -18.58 -8.02
C PRO A 11 21.53 -17.94 -7.03
N ALA A 12 20.47 -18.65 -6.68
CA ALA A 12 19.52 -18.20 -5.68
C ALA A 12 20.30 -17.93 -4.39
N ARG A 13 20.54 -16.65 -4.06
CA ARG A 13 21.15 -16.30 -2.78
C ARG A 13 20.17 -16.82 -1.72
N PRO A 14 20.59 -17.69 -0.78
CA PRO A 14 19.73 -18.08 0.33
C PRO A 14 19.24 -16.78 0.96
N GLY A 15 17.92 -16.59 0.94
CA GLY A 15 17.32 -15.36 1.44
C GLY A 15 17.78 -15.16 2.88
N PRO A 16 18.06 -13.91 3.30
CA PRO A 16 18.46 -13.64 4.67
C PRO A 16 17.46 -14.31 5.61
N ARG A 17 17.94 -15.20 6.49
CA ARG A 17 17.09 -15.77 7.55
C ARG A 17 16.60 -14.59 8.37
N ARG A 18 15.34 -14.21 8.17
CA ARG A 18 14.68 -13.23 9.04
C ARG A 18 14.71 -13.82 10.45
N PRO A 19 15.42 -13.20 11.40
CA PRO A 19 15.41 -13.75 12.74
C PRO A 19 13.96 -13.78 13.26
N ALA A 20 13.66 -14.77 14.11
CA ALA A 20 12.28 -15.01 14.53
C ALA A 20 11.69 -13.81 15.28
N ALA A 21 12.53 -12.92 15.82
CA ALA A 21 12.13 -11.71 16.53
C ALA A 21 11.44 -10.69 15.60
N GLU A 22 11.97 -10.46 14.41
CA GLU A 22 11.44 -9.51 13.43
C GLU A 22 10.09 -9.96 12.90
N LEU A 23 9.94 -11.26 12.60
CA LEU A 23 8.66 -11.82 12.16
C LEU A 23 7.57 -11.69 13.25
N ARG A 24 7.95 -11.87 14.53
CA ARG A 24 7.05 -11.63 15.67
C ARG A 24 6.68 -10.16 15.80
N ALA A 25 7.65 -9.25 15.65
CA ALA A 25 7.40 -7.81 15.69
C ALA A 25 6.42 -7.38 14.59
N VAL A 26 6.65 -7.82 13.34
CA VAL A 26 5.75 -7.56 12.21
C VAL A 26 4.34 -8.09 12.48
N SER A 27 4.23 -9.32 12.99
CA SER A 27 2.93 -9.92 13.33
C SER A 27 2.19 -9.11 14.39
N ARG A 28 2.88 -8.65 15.43
CA ARG A 28 2.31 -7.80 16.49
C ARG A 28 1.84 -6.45 15.94
N HIS A 29 2.63 -5.78 15.10
CA HIS A 29 2.22 -4.52 14.48
C HIS A 29 1.01 -4.69 13.54
N ARG A 30 0.95 -5.78 12.78
CA ARG A 30 -0.23 -6.10 11.95
C ARG A 30 -1.47 -6.37 12.79
N ALA A 31 -1.33 -7.08 13.92
CA ALA A 31 -2.44 -7.31 14.85
C ALA A 31 -2.96 -6.00 15.44
N PHE A 32 -2.07 -5.11 15.89
CA PHE A 32 -2.44 -3.78 16.37
C PHE A 32 -3.14 -2.94 15.30
N ALA A 33 -2.61 -2.90 14.07
CA ALA A 33 -3.22 -2.16 12.96
C ALA A 33 -4.65 -2.66 12.64
N ARG A 34 -4.88 -3.99 12.70
CA ARG A 34 -6.22 -4.56 12.55
C ARG A 34 -7.15 -4.14 13.68
N ALA A 35 -6.70 -4.17 14.93
CA ALA A 35 -7.49 -3.73 16.08
C ALA A 35 -7.89 -2.25 15.95
N MET A 36 -6.96 -1.38 15.54
CA MET A 36 -7.24 0.03 15.29
C MET A 36 -8.26 0.23 14.16
N ALA A 37 -8.15 -0.52 13.06
CA ALA A 37 -9.11 -0.44 11.95
C ALA A 37 -10.52 -0.91 12.37
N GLN A 38 -10.61 -1.87 13.29
CA GLN A 38 -11.88 -2.36 13.84
C GLN A 38 -12.49 -1.37 14.85
N ALA A 39 -11.68 -0.73 15.68
CA ALA A 39 -12.13 0.26 16.66
C ALA A 39 -12.55 1.59 16.00
N HIS A 40 -11.96 1.92 14.86
CA HIS A 40 -12.19 3.18 14.14
C HIS A 40 -12.56 2.93 12.66
N PRO A 41 -13.70 2.30 12.38
CA PRO A 41 -14.14 2.07 11.01
C PRO A 41 -14.55 3.39 10.36
N LEU A 42 -14.47 3.44 9.03
CA LEU A 42 -15.10 4.52 8.26
C LEU A 42 -16.63 4.43 8.44
N PRO A 43 -17.30 5.51 8.85
CA PRO A 43 -18.76 5.50 9.00
C PRO A 43 -19.46 5.16 7.67
N PRO A 44 -20.55 4.36 7.66
CA PRO A 44 -21.27 4.04 6.43
C PRO A 44 -21.86 5.25 5.68
N ALA A 45 -22.07 6.36 6.39
CA ALA A 45 -22.54 7.63 5.86
C ALA A 45 -21.43 8.51 5.29
N TRP A 46 -20.15 8.17 5.53
CA TRP A 46 -18.99 8.98 5.13
C TRP A 46 -19.01 9.40 3.66
N PRO A 47 -19.33 8.54 2.66
CA PRO A 47 -19.37 8.97 1.25
C PRO A 47 -20.35 10.12 0.97
N ALA A 48 -21.44 10.22 1.74
CA ALA A 48 -22.45 11.26 1.59
C ALA A 48 -22.02 12.61 2.19
N TRP A 49 -20.97 12.63 3.03
CA TRP A 49 -20.42 13.86 3.61
C TRP A 49 -19.45 14.58 2.67
N LEU A 50 -19.02 13.93 1.58
CA LEU A 50 -17.96 14.42 0.70
C LEU A 50 -18.54 15.17 -0.51
N THR A 51 -18.11 16.42 -0.66
CA THR A 51 -18.20 17.16 -1.92
C THR A 51 -17.17 16.62 -2.92
N ASP A 52 -17.33 16.89 -4.21
CA ASP A 52 -16.39 16.43 -5.23
C ASP A 52 -14.97 17.02 -5.07
N ASP A 53 -14.85 18.23 -4.50
CA ASP A 53 -13.56 18.87 -4.23
C ASP A 53 -12.87 18.36 -2.97
N THR A 54 -13.51 17.49 -2.19
CA THR A 54 -12.93 17.01 -0.93
C THR A 54 -11.68 16.16 -1.20
N PRO A 55 -10.50 16.54 -0.67
CA PRO A 55 -9.29 15.76 -0.86
C PRO A 55 -9.39 14.39 -0.16
N VAL A 56 -9.19 13.31 -0.90
CA VAL A 56 -9.19 11.92 -0.39
C VAL A 56 -7.76 11.37 -0.32
N CYS A 57 -6.89 11.72 -1.27
CA CYS A 57 -5.47 11.38 -1.22
C CYS A 57 -4.62 12.65 -1.13
N ARG A 58 -4.07 12.93 0.06
CA ARG A 58 -3.19 14.10 0.24
C ARG A 58 -1.87 14.01 -0.52
N CYS A 59 -1.29 12.82 -0.67
CA CYS A 59 0.03 12.68 -1.30
C CYS A 59 0.03 12.92 -2.82
N GLU A 60 -1.09 12.66 -3.48
CA GLU A 60 -1.25 12.78 -4.94
C GLU A 60 -2.34 13.78 -5.29
N GLU A 61 -2.83 14.53 -4.30
CA GLU A 61 -3.84 15.59 -4.44
C GLU A 61 -5.15 15.15 -5.13
N VAL A 62 -5.55 13.89 -4.92
CA VAL A 62 -6.74 13.31 -5.53
C VAL A 62 -7.99 13.62 -4.69
N THR A 63 -9.01 14.16 -5.34
CA THR A 63 -10.31 14.49 -4.74
C THR A 63 -11.32 13.35 -4.83
N ALA A 64 -12.41 13.44 -4.07
CA ALA A 64 -13.52 12.49 -4.13
C ALA A 64 -14.17 12.45 -5.53
N GLY A 65 -14.30 13.61 -6.18
CA GLY A 65 -14.83 13.72 -7.54
C GLY A 65 -13.96 12.98 -8.56
N ALA A 66 -12.63 13.12 -8.47
CA ALA A 66 -11.70 12.40 -9.34
C ALA A 66 -11.80 10.87 -9.16
N VAL A 67 -11.98 10.39 -7.92
CA VAL A 67 -12.21 8.96 -7.64
C VAL A 67 -13.54 8.48 -8.22
N ARG A 68 -14.61 9.27 -8.08
CA ARG A 68 -15.95 8.95 -8.64
C ARG A 68 -15.93 8.93 -10.16
N ALA A 69 -15.27 9.90 -10.80
CA ALA A 69 -15.11 9.97 -12.25
C ALA A 69 -14.36 8.74 -12.79
N ALA A 70 -13.22 8.38 -12.17
CA ALA A 70 -12.46 7.20 -12.55
C ALA A 70 -13.23 5.87 -12.42
N ARG A 71 -14.26 5.83 -11.57
CA ARG A 71 -15.20 4.71 -11.47
C ARG A 71 -16.35 4.80 -12.48
N ALA A 72 -16.82 6.00 -12.80
CA ALA A 72 -17.94 6.18 -13.72
C ALA A 72 -17.60 5.77 -15.16
N ASP A 73 -16.34 5.97 -15.55
CA ASP A 73 -15.84 5.59 -16.88
C ASP A 73 -15.85 4.06 -17.12
N ASP A 74 -15.90 3.26 -16.05
CA ASP A 74 -16.04 1.81 -16.11
C ASP A 74 -16.73 1.29 -14.85
N ALA A 75 -17.98 0.84 -14.96
CA ALA A 75 -18.75 0.33 -13.83
C ALA A 75 -18.12 -0.91 -13.16
N ALA A 76 -17.20 -1.61 -13.84
CA ALA A 76 -16.40 -2.71 -13.29
C ALA A 76 -15.11 -2.23 -12.60
N ALA A 77 -14.82 -0.92 -12.61
CA ALA A 77 -13.61 -0.37 -12.03
C ALA A 77 -13.49 -0.68 -10.55
N ASP A 78 -12.43 -1.39 -10.22
CA ASP A 78 -12.06 -1.72 -8.86
C ASP A 78 -11.05 -0.71 -8.29
N HIS A 79 -10.66 -0.92 -7.03
CA HIS A 79 -9.66 -0.10 -6.36
C HIS A 79 -8.33 -0.01 -7.11
N ARG A 80 -7.94 -1.09 -7.80
CA ARG A 80 -6.70 -1.14 -8.57
C ARG A 80 -6.79 -0.25 -9.80
N GLN A 81 -7.90 -0.26 -10.53
CA GLN A 81 -8.09 0.59 -11.70
C GLN A 81 -8.10 2.07 -11.32
N VAL A 82 -8.84 2.45 -10.28
CA VAL A 82 -8.82 3.84 -9.78
C VAL A 82 -7.43 4.26 -9.35
N LYS A 83 -6.66 3.38 -8.69
CA LYS A 83 -5.26 3.65 -8.37
C LYS A 83 -4.42 3.93 -9.63
N GLN A 84 -4.60 3.19 -10.72
CA GLN A 84 -3.84 3.43 -11.96
C GLN A 84 -4.23 4.75 -12.63
N LEU A 85 -5.52 5.05 -12.69
CA LEU A 85 -6.04 6.26 -13.36
C LEU A 85 -5.76 7.54 -12.59
N THR A 86 -5.86 7.49 -11.25
CA THR A 86 -5.76 8.69 -10.39
C THR A 86 -4.45 8.79 -9.62
N ARG A 87 -3.63 7.74 -9.63
CA ARG A 87 -2.44 7.57 -8.77
C ARG A 87 -2.74 7.51 -7.27
N ALA A 88 -4.01 7.52 -6.84
CA ALA A 88 -4.36 7.46 -5.42
C ALA A 88 -3.70 6.27 -4.71
N GLY A 89 -2.88 6.58 -3.70
CA GLY A 89 -2.11 5.58 -2.96
C GLY A 89 -0.73 5.23 -3.54
N MET A 90 -0.26 5.94 -4.56
CA MET A 90 1.11 5.81 -5.10
C MET A 90 2.13 6.78 -4.48
N GLY A 91 1.68 7.81 -3.77
CA GLY A 91 2.58 8.78 -3.14
C GLY A 91 3.33 8.25 -1.92
N TRP A 92 4.02 9.13 -1.19
CA TRP A 92 4.90 8.75 -0.06
C TRP A 92 4.24 7.83 0.98
N CYS A 93 2.96 8.07 1.29
CA CYS A 93 2.23 7.23 2.25
C CYS A 93 1.90 5.81 1.72
N GLN A 94 2.09 5.53 0.43
CA GLN A 94 1.82 4.25 -0.25
C GLN A 94 0.43 3.69 0.08
N GLY A 95 -0.57 4.55 0.07
CA GLY A 95 -1.98 4.21 0.31
C GLY A 95 -2.32 3.83 1.75
N ARG A 96 -1.42 4.06 2.73
CA ARG A 96 -1.72 3.80 4.16
C ARG A 96 -2.85 4.68 4.68
N MET A 97 -2.90 5.94 4.23
CA MET A 97 -3.89 6.92 4.69
C MET A 97 -5.17 6.88 3.86
N CYS A 98 -5.06 6.95 2.53
CA CYS A 98 -6.22 7.05 1.66
C CYS A 98 -6.82 5.70 1.24
N GLY A 99 -6.11 4.58 1.41
CA GLY A 99 -6.52 3.27 0.89
C GLY A 99 -7.94 2.85 1.28
N PRO A 100 -8.30 2.82 2.58
CA PRO A 100 -9.66 2.50 3.03
C PRO A 100 -10.72 3.46 2.49
N ALA A 101 -10.42 4.75 2.44
CA ALA A 101 -11.33 5.79 1.97
C ALA A 101 -11.62 5.66 0.47
N VAL A 102 -10.57 5.47 -0.34
CA VAL A 102 -10.70 5.20 -1.78
C VAL A 102 -11.48 3.90 -2.00
N HIS A 103 -11.19 2.83 -1.24
CA HIS A 103 -11.94 1.57 -1.31
C HIS A 103 -13.43 1.77 -1.04
N CYS A 104 -13.77 2.55 -0.03
CA CYS A 104 -15.17 2.86 0.30
C CYS A 104 -15.92 3.58 -0.82
N LEU A 105 -15.24 4.40 -1.64
CA LEU A 105 -15.85 5.09 -2.77
C LEU A 105 -16.03 4.20 -4.00
N VAL A 106 -15.14 3.22 -4.19
CA VAL A 106 -15.08 2.43 -5.44
C VAL A 106 -15.72 1.05 -5.33
N SER A 107 -15.72 0.44 -4.14
CA SER A 107 -16.23 -0.91 -3.95
C SER A 107 -17.71 -0.93 -3.56
N ALA A 108 -18.36 -2.08 -3.78
CA ALA A 108 -19.66 -2.35 -3.18
C ALA A 108 -19.54 -2.34 -1.65
N ARG A 109 -20.59 -1.89 -0.95
CA ARG A 109 -20.60 -1.68 0.51
C ARG A 109 -20.21 -2.93 1.32
N ASP A 110 -20.38 -4.11 0.76
CA ASP A 110 -20.18 -5.39 1.45
C ASP A 110 -18.77 -5.99 1.25
N GLN A 111 -17.91 -5.36 0.43
CA GLN A 111 -16.55 -5.84 0.25
C GLN A 111 -15.60 -5.22 1.29
N PRO A 112 -14.95 -6.03 2.16
CA PRO A 112 -14.00 -5.51 3.12
C PRO A 112 -12.75 -4.96 2.41
N TYR A 113 -12.22 -3.86 2.92
CA TYR A 113 -10.94 -3.34 2.44
C TYR A 113 -9.80 -4.29 2.82
N ALA A 114 -9.09 -4.78 1.82
CA ALA A 114 -7.85 -5.53 1.99
C ALA A 114 -6.66 -4.61 1.67
N PRO A 115 -5.79 -4.28 2.64
CA PRO A 115 -4.59 -3.50 2.37
C PRO A 115 -3.69 -4.20 1.35
N ALA A 116 -3.22 -3.45 0.34
CA ALA A 116 -2.28 -3.96 -0.64
C ALA A 116 -0.98 -4.45 0.03
N GLU A 117 -0.41 -5.54 -0.51
CA GLU A 117 0.90 -6.03 -0.09
C GLU A 117 1.98 -5.00 -0.43
N ARG A 118 2.91 -4.79 0.50
CA ARG A 118 4.05 -3.88 0.34
C ARG A 118 5.33 -4.66 0.59
N LEU A 119 6.21 -4.69 -0.41
CA LEU A 119 7.49 -5.38 -0.32
C LEU A 119 8.42 -4.71 0.69
N ILE A 120 8.38 -3.38 0.77
CA ILE A 120 9.18 -2.58 1.69
C ILE A 120 8.25 -1.82 2.64
N ALA A 121 8.57 -1.85 3.93
CA ALA A 121 7.73 -1.29 5.00
C ALA A 121 7.65 0.24 4.96
N THR A 122 8.68 0.91 4.45
CA THR A 122 8.77 2.36 4.25
C THR A 122 9.57 2.62 2.98
N PRO A 123 9.39 3.77 2.30
CA PRO A 123 10.30 4.16 1.24
C PRO A 123 11.75 4.18 1.75
N VAL A 124 12.66 3.59 0.98
CA VAL A 124 14.11 3.59 1.24
C VAL A 124 14.80 4.08 -0.03
N THR A 125 15.95 4.74 0.11
CA THR A 125 16.71 5.20 -1.04
C THR A 125 17.35 4.02 -1.77
N LEU A 126 17.63 4.18 -3.06
CA LEU A 126 18.36 3.17 -3.82
C LEU A 126 19.77 2.96 -3.27
N GLY A 127 20.43 4.02 -2.78
CA GLY A 127 21.74 3.93 -2.11
C GLY A 127 21.70 3.04 -0.86
N ALA A 128 20.72 3.25 0.03
CA ALA A 128 20.59 2.41 1.22
C ALA A 128 20.35 0.93 0.90
N LEU A 129 19.68 0.63 -0.22
CA LEU A 129 19.53 -0.74 -0.70
C LEU A 129 20.83 -1.30 -1.29
N ALA A 130 21.56 -0.50 -2.06
CA ALA A 130 22.86 -0.89 -2.64
C ALA A 130 23.88 -1.21 -1.53
N ASP A 131 23.98 -0.35 -0.51
CA ASP A 131 24.90 -0.50 0.62
C ASP A 131 24.56 -1.72 1.51
N SER A 132 23.31 -2.20 1.48
CA SER A 132 22.86 -3.35 2.28
C SER A 132 23.33 -4.72 1.77
N GLY A 133 23.96 -4.77 0.58
CA GLY A 133 24.40 -5.99 -0.09
C GLY A 133 25.92 -6.24 -0.09
N GLU A 134 26.72 -5.23 0.28
CA GLU A 134 28.19 -5.34 0.34
C GLU A 134 28.62 -5.82 1.72
N PRO A 135 29.41 -6.90 1.84
CA PRO A 135 30.03 -7.25 3.10
C PRO A 135 30.93 -6.09 3.51
N THR A 136 30.69 -5.52 4.69
CA THR A 136 31.58 -4.54 5.31
C THR A 136 32.98 -5.13 5.35
N THR A 137 33.85 -4.68 4.45
CA THR A 137 35.27 -5.00 4.48
C THR A 137 35.87 -4.02 5.47
N ASP A 138 36.12 -4.50 6.68
CA ASP A 138 36.79 -3.76 7.74
C ASP A 138 38.24 -3.50 7.31
N PRO A 139 38.68 -2.24 7.15
CA PRO A 139 40.07 -1.95 6.85
C PRO A 139 40.88 -2.06 8.15
N SER A 140 41.69 -3.11 8.25
CA SER A 140 42.75 -3.26 9.27
C SER A 140 43.81 -2.16 9.17
#